data_AF-X5DPW4-F1
#
_entry.id   AF-X5DPW4-F1
#
_cell.length_a   1.000
_cell.length_b   1.000
_cell.length_c   1.000
_cell.angle_alpha   90.00
_cell.angle_beta   90.00
_cell.angle_gamma   90.00
#
_symmetry.space_group_name_H-M   'P 1'
#
loop_
_entity.id
_entity.type
_entity.pdbx_description
1 polymer ?
#
loop_
_entity_poly.entity_id
_entity_poly.type
_entity_poly.pdbx_seq_one_letter_code
_entity_poly.pdbx_strand_id
1 'polypeptide(L)'
;MFDGIPAVVSTRWDREFIDGDVLRIHQEDLCQAMHIHPDNKYTSDGGSQAHEIAQFLKKSAPDQRLHEDFTKLLILNVLLGNPDAHAKNYPPHLSDRPASQVGTRL
;
A
#
# COMPACT_ATOMS: atom_id res chain seq x y z
N MET A 1 -22.80 -3.23 13.19
CA MET A 1 -23.07 -4.62 13.64
C MET A 1 -23.66 -5.36 12.45
N PHE A 2 -23.09 -6.51 12.08
CA PHE A 2 -23.70 -7.43 11.12
C PHE A 2 -24.16 -8.65 11.92
N ASP A 3 -25.47 -8.87 11.98
CA ASP A 3 -26.07 -9.94 12.78
C ASP A 3 -25.56 -9.96 14.25
N GLY A 4 -25.56 -8.79 14.90
CA GLY A 4 -25.07 -8.67 16.27
C GLY A 4 -23.54 -8.74 16.45
N ILE A 5 -22.76 -8.88 15.37
CA ILE A 5 -21.29 -8.93 15.41
C ILE A 5 -20.70 -7.54 15.07
N PRO A 6 -19.81 -6.97 15.90
CA PRO A 6 -19.07 -5.76 15.54
C PRO A 6 -18.15 -6.02 14.34
N ALA A 7 -18.05 -5.06 13.42
CA ALA A 7 -17.20 -5.19 12.25
C ALA A 7 -16.57 -3.84 11.89
N VAL A 8 -15.37 -3.91 11.31
CA VAL A 8 -14.70 -2.78 10.66
C VAL A 8 -14.94 -2.90 9.17
N VAL A 9 -15.52 -1.85 8.58
CA VAL A 9 -15.75 -1.76 7.13
C VAL A 9 -14.81 -0.70 6.58
N SER A 10 -13.93 -1.10 5.66
CA SER A 10 -13.01 -0.19 4.98
C SER A 10 -13.36 -0.10 3.52
N THR A 11 -13.51 1.13 3.01
CA THR A 11 -13.65 1.37 1.57
C THR A 11 -12.37 0.94 0.86
N ARG A 12 -12.52 0.19 -0.23
CA ARG A 12 -11.39 -0.21 -1.08
C ARG A 12 -10.98 0.95 -1.97
N TRP A 13 -9.74 1.41 -1.83
CA TRP A 13 -9.17 2.50 -2.61
C TRP A 13 -8.67 2.05 -4.00
N ASP A 14 -8.63 0.73 -4.25
CA ASP A 14 -8.34 0.13 -5.55
C ASP A 14 -9.60 -0.17 -6.37
N ARG A 15 -10.73 0.45 -6.00
CA ARG A 15 -12.04 0.34 -6.67
C ARG A 15 -12.61 1.73 -6.88
N GLU A 16 -13.12 1.97 -8.08
CA GLU A 16 -13.85 3.19 -8.42
C GLU A 16 -15.24 2.82 -8.94
N PHE A 17 -16.28 3.50 -8.45
CA PHE A 17 -17.66 3.28 -8.86
C PHE A 17 -18.05 4.37 -9.86
N ILE A 18 -18.37 3.99 -11.10
CA ILE A 18 -18.74 4.92 -12.17
C ILE A 18 -20.00 4.40 -12.83
N ASP A 19 -21.08 5.17 -12.80
CA ASP A 19 -22.35 4.86 -13.48
C ASP A 19 -22.91 3.45 -13.19
N GLY A 20 -22.67 2.93 -11.99
CA GLY A 20 -23.09 1.58 -11.57
C GLY A 20 -22.08 0.46 -11.88
N ASP A 21 -21.03 0.74 -12.66
CA ASP A 21 -19.92 -0.16 -12.91
C ASP A 21 -18.84 -0.04 -11.81
N VAL A 22 -18.07 -1.11 -11.63
CA VAL A 22 -16.89 -1.12 -10.73
C VAL A 22 -15.61 -1.25 -11.56
N LEU A 23 -14.81 -0.19 -11.58
CA LEU A 23 -13.46 -0.22 -12.12
C LEU A 23 -12.46 -0.70 -11.07
N ARG A 24 -11.49 -1.50 -11.53
CA ARG A 24 -10.37 -1.98 -10.70
C ARG A 24 -9.11 -1.20 -11.04
N ILE A 25 -8.45 -0.69 -10.02
CA ILE A 25 -7.13 -0.06 -10.14
C ILE A 25 -6.10 -1.10 -9.71
N HIS A 26 -5.10 -1.38 -10.57
CA HIS A 26 -4.02 -2.30 -10.21
C HIS A 26 -3.22 -1.73 -9.03
N GLN A 27 -2.94 -2.58 -8.05
CA GLN A 27 -2.17 -2.23 -6.87
C GLN A 27 -1.19 -3.34 -6.54
N GLU A 28 -0.03 -2.94 -6.04
CA GLU A 28 1.01 -3.82 -5.53
C GLU A 28 1.36 -3.38 -4.11
N ASP A 29 1.80 -4.31 -3.28
CA ASP A 29 2.45 -3.99 -2.00
C ASP A 29 3.98 -3.88 -2.15
N LEU A 30 4.69 -3.39 -1.13
CA LEU A 30 6.16 -3.27 -1.22
C LEU A 30 6.88 -4.63 -1.34
N CYS A 31 6.29 -5.74 -0.87
CA CYS A 31 6.90 -7.05 -1.10
C CYS A 31 6.90 -7.37 -2.59
N GLN A 32 5.78 -7.16 -3.27
CA GLN A 32 5.67 -7.37 -4.71
C GLN A 32 6.58 -6.41 -5.48
N ALA A 33 6.49 -5.11 -5.18
CA ALA A 33 7.24 -4.07 -5.88
C ALA A 33 8.77 -4.21 -5.73
N MET A 34 9.23 -4.72 -4.58
CA MET A 34 10.65 -4.95 -4.29
C MET A 34 11.10 -6.40 -4.53
N HIS A 35 10.22 -7.27 -5.06
CA HIS A 35 10.50 -8.69 -5.30
C HIS A 35 10.90 -9.50 -4.05
N ILE A 36 10.30 -9.18 -2.91
CA ILE A 36 10.51 -9.86 -1.62
C ILE A 36 9.48 -10.99 -1.50
N HIS A 37 9.94 -12.19 -1.14
CA HIS A 37 9.06 -13.33 -0.88
C HIS A 37 8.07 -12.99 0.24
N PRO A 38 6.76 -13.33 0.12
CA PRO A 38 5.75 -12.93 1.10
C PRO A 38 6.02 -13.41 2.53
N ASP A 39 6.71 -14.54 2.71
CA ASP A 39 7.12 -15.04 4.03
C ASP A 39 8.17 -14.15 4.69
N ASN A 40 8.91 -13.35 3.91
CA ASN A 40 9.94 -12.43 4.37
C ASN A 40 9.37 -11.01 4.51
N LYS A 41 8.08 -10.85 4.81
CA LYS A 41 7.46 -9.52 4.94
C LYS A 41 8.00 -8.71 6.13
N TYR A 42 8.47 -9.40 7.18
CA TYR A 42 9.09 -8.78 8.35
C TYR A 42 10.59 -8.59 8.16
N THR A 43 11.13 -7.50 8.69
CA THR A 43 12.58 -7.25 8.72
C THR A 43 13.36 -8.33 9.46
N SER A 44 12.78 -8.90 10.52
CA SER A 44 13.37 -10.02 11.28
C SER A 44 13.58 -11.28 10.43
N ASP A 45 12.76 -11.45 9.39
CA ASP A 45 12.71 -12.65 8.55
C ASP A 45 13.42 -12.42 7.20
N GLY A 46 14.24 -11.37 7.11
CA GLY A 46 14.98 -11.02 5.89
C GLY A 46 14.22 -10.09 4.93
N GLY A 47 13.13 -9.46 5.40
CA GLY A 47 12.42 -8.41 4.68
C GLY A 47 13.17 -7.08 4.63
N SER A 48 12.65 -6.14 3.83
CA SER A 48 13.29 -4.85 3.62
C SER A 48 13.25 -3.95 4.85
N GLN A 49 14.38 -3.32 5.14
CA GLN A 49 14.51 -2.28 6.14
C GLN A 49 13.91 -0.96 5.63
N ALA A 50 13.51 -0.09 6.56
CA ALA A 50 12.90 1.20 6.22
C ALA A 50 13.77 2.07 5.29
N HIS A 51 15.10 2.03 5.45
CA HIS A 51 16.01 2.78 4.60
C HIS A 51 16.08 2.23 3.16
N GLU A 52 15.93 0.92 2.97
CA GLU A 52 15.89 0.28 1.66
C GLU A 52 14.59 0.63 0.93
N ILE A 53 13.47 0.64 1.67
CA ILE A 53 12.17 1.11 1.17
C ILE A 53 12.26 2.59 0.76
N ALA A 54 12.81 3.46 1.60
CA ALA A 54 12.96 4.88 1.27
C ALA A 54 13.81 5.12 0.02
N GLN A 55 14.90 4.35 -0.15
CA GLN A 55 15.72 4.40 -1.36
C GLN A 55 14.98 3.87 -2.59
N PHE A 56 14.18 2.80 -2.44
CA PHE A 56 13.33 2.27 -3.51
C PHE A 56 12.31 3.32 -3.95
N LEU A 57 11.56 3.92 -3.02
CA LEU A 57 10.56 4.94 -3.33
C LEU A 57 11.18 6.13 -4.06
N LYS A 58 12.34 6.61 -3.60
CA LYS A 58 13.08 7.71 -4.25
C LYS A 58 13.48 7.40 -5.70
N LYS A 59 13.71 6.13 -6.05
CA LYS A 59 14.08 5.71 -7.41
C LYS A 59 12.87 5.43 -8.29
N SER A 60 11.83 4.80 -7.73
CA SER A 60 10.69 4.27 -8.47
C SER A 60 9.58 5.29 -8.71
N ALA A 61 9.46 6.30 -7.84
CA ALA A 61 8.49 7.37 -7.97
C ALA A 61 9.14 8.67 -7.46
N PRO A 62 9.65 9.54 -8.35
CA PRO A 62 10.38 10.75 -7.95
C PRO A 62 9.48 11.81 -7.28
N ASP A 63 8.19 11.53 -7.06
CA ASP A 63 7.32 12.37 -6.27
C ASP A 63 7.80 12.40 -4.81
N GLN A 64 8.32 13.56 -4.40
CA GLN A 64 8.78 13.83 -3.06
C GLN A 64 7.69 13.56 -2.00
N ARG A 65 6.42 13.73 -2.37
CA ARG A 65 5.27 13.46 -1.50
C ARG A 65 5.26 12.02 -0.98
N LEU A 66 5.58 11.05 -1.83
CA LEU A 66 5.53 9.63 -1.46
C LEU A 66 6.57 9.28 -0.40
N HIS A 67 7.77 9.87 -0.51
CA HIS A 67 8.83 9.70 0.48
C HIS A 67 8.46 10.36 1.83
N GLU A 68 7.90 11.56 1.78
CA GLU A 68 7.44 12.26 2.98
C GLU A 68 6.31 11.50 3.69
N ASP A 69 5.34 10.98 2.93
CA ASP A 69 4.21 10.26 3.49
C ASP A 69 4.63 8.90 4.07
N PHE A 70 5.55 8.16 3.44
CA PHE A 70 6.16 6.98 4.05
C PHE A 70 6.88 7.30 5.37
N THR A 71 7.65 8.39 5.40
CA THR A 71 8.36 8.84 6.61
C THR A 71 7.38 9.17 7.74
N LYS A 72 6.30 9.90 7.44
CA LYS A 72 5.24 10.22 8.41
C LYS A 72 4.56 8.95 8.94
N LEU A 73 4.26 7.99 8.08
CA LEU A 73 3.67 6.71 8.49
C LEU A 73 4.60 5.90 9.40
N LEU A 74 5.90 5.88 9.11
CA LEU A 74 6.87 5.21 9.97
C LEU A 74 6.89 5.81 11.38
N ILE A 75 6.93 7.14 11.48
CA ILE A 75 6.87 7.85 12.77
C ILE A 75 5.54 7.57 13.48
N LEU A 76 4.43 7.62 12.75
CA LEU A 76 3.10 7.36 13.30
C LEU A 76 3.00 5.94 13.88
N ASN A 77 3.53 4.93 13.19
CA ASN A 77 3.53 3.55 13.69
C ASN A 77 4.32 3.40 14.99
N VAL A 78 5.44 4.13 15.14
CA VAL A 78 6.17 4.18 16.42
C VAL A 78 5.34 4.84 17.51
N LEU A 79 4.74 6.00 17.24
CA LEU A 79 3.95 6.75 18.22
C LEU A 79 2.70 6.00 18.68
N LEU A 80 2.07 5.25 17.79
CA LEU A 80 0.89 4.43 18.08
C LEU A 80 1.25 3.06 18.68
N GLY A 81 2.54 2.69 18.72
CA GLY A 81 2.96 1.36 19.14
C GLY A 81 2.40 0.27 18.24
N ASN A 82 2.41 0.47 16.91
CA ASN A 82 2.02 -0.53 15.92
C ASN A 82 3.26 -1.31 15.44
N PRO A 83 3.54 -2.50 16.01
CA PRO A 83 4.72 -3.29 15.64
C PRO A 83 4.54 -4.09 14.34
N ASP A 84 3.32 -4.20 13.81
CA ASP A 84 3.00 -5.07 12.67
C ASP A 84 3.06 -4.33 11.32
N ALA A 85 3.63 -3.12 11.28
CA ALA A 85 3.74 -2.29 10.10
C ALA A 85 4.82 -2.78 9.11
N HIS A 86 4.58 -3.97 8.53
CA HIS A 86 5.50 -4.68 7.65
C HIS A 86 5.33 -4.30 6.16
N ALA A 87 6.23 -4.75 5.27
CA ALA A 87 6.26 -4.32 3.88
C ALA A 87 4.92 -4.50 3.11
N LYS A 88 4.14 -5.54 3.40
CA LYS A 88 2.82 -5.74 2.75
C LYS A 88 1.73 -4.71 3.14
N ASN A 89 1.95 -3.89 4.17
CA ASN A 89 0.98 -2.87 4.58
C ASN A 89 1.14 -1.55 3.82
N TYR A 90 2.16 -1.45 2.97
CA TYR A 90 2.43 -0.26 2.19
C TYR A 90 2.27 -0.59 0.72
N PRO A 91 1.28 0.00 0.04
CA PRO A 91 1.25 0.03 -1.39
C PRO A 91 2.03 1.25 -1.90
N PRO A 92 3.11 1.10 -2.69
CA PRO A 92 3.65 2.23 -3.43
C PRO A 92 2.58 2.71 -4.40
N HIS A 93 2.12 3.95 -4.23
CA HIS A 93 1.08 4.53 -5.07
C HIS A 93 1.61 4.64 -6.51
N LEU A 94 1.30 3.66 -7.37
CA LEU A 94 1.73 3.63 -8.76
C LEU A 94 0.59 4.11 -9.65
N SER A 95 0.31 5.41 -9.64
CA SER A 95 -0.70 5.97 -10.56
C SER A 95 -0.23 7.26 -11.21
N ASP A 96 0.63 7.11 -12.21
CA ASP A 96 0.79 8.12 -13.27
C ASP A 96 -0.01 7.74 -14.52
N ARG A 97 -1.09 6.96 -14.38
CA ARG A 97 -2.00 6.70 -15.50
C ARG A 97 -3.39 7.25 -15.20
N PRO A 98 -3.94 8.12 -16.07
CA PRO A 98 -5.34 8.51 -15.95
C PRO A 98 -6.22 7.24 -15.95
N ALA A 99 -7.32 7.29 -15.19
CA ALA A 99 -8.30 6.21 -15.01
C ALA A 99 -8.93 5.68 -16.32
N SER A 100 -8.50 6.18 -17.49
CA SER A 100 -9.02 5.82 -18.80
C SER A 100 -8.40 4.58 -19.44
N GLN A 101 -7.39 3.90 -18.87
CA GLN A 101 -6.69 2.82 -19.60
C GLN A 101 -6.37 1.48 -18.92
N VAL A 102 -6.67 1.26 -17.64
CA VAL A 102 -6.52 -0.11 -17.06
C VAL A 102 -7.59 -0.39 -16.01
N GLY A 103 -8.86 -0.20 -16.36
CA GLY A 103 -9.97 -0.71 -15.57
C GLY A 103 -10.52 -1.97 -16.23
N THR A 104 -10.28 -3.15 -15.66
CA THR A 104 -11.07 -4.33 -16.05
C THR A 104 -12.47 -4.14 -15.47
N ARG A 105 -13.44 -3.84 -16.34
CA ARG A 105 -14.86 -3.75 -15.97
C ARG A 105 -15.39 -5.13 -15.57
N LEU A 106 -16.24 -5.16 -14.55
CA LEU A 106 -17.11 -6.29 -14.23
C LEU A 106 -18.49 -6.06 -14.83
#